data_AF-A0A7K2ZCJ6-F1
#
_entry.id   AF-A0A7K2ZCJ6-F1
#
_cell.length_a   1.000
_cell.length_b   1.000
_cell.length_c   1.000
_cell.angle_alpha   90.00
_cell.angle_beta   90.00
_cell.angle_gamma   90.00
#
_symmetry.space_group_name_H-M   'P 1'
#
loop_
_entity.id
_entity.type
_entity.pdbx_description
1 polymer ?
#
loop_
_entity_poly.entity_id
_entity_poly.type
_entity_poly.pdbx_seq_one_letter_code
_entity_poly.pdbx_strand_id
1 'polypeptide(L)' 'VNTPYGTGGRLDGYEIRTAAVARSVPCLTTVQALAAAVQGIDALNGGDVGVRSLQEHAEHLTAARD' A
#
# COMPACT_ATOMS: atom_id res chain seq x y z
N VAL A 1 4.41 -11.18 1.12
CA VAL A 1 4.16 -10.70 -0.26
C VAL A 1 3.93 -11.92 -1.14
N ASN A 2 2.86 -11.95 -1.93
CA ASN A 2 2.53 -13.06 -2.82
C ASN A 2 2.37 -12.54 -4.25
N THR A 3 3.45 -12.55 -5.02
CA THR A 3 3.49 -12.10 -6.42
C THR A 3 3.58 -13.30 -7.37
N PRO A 4 2.51 -14.08 -7.54
CA PRO A 4 2.56 -15.29 -8.36
C PRO A 4 2.78 -14.95 -9.83
N TYR A 5 3.58 -15.76 -10.51
CA TYR A 5 3.82 -15.70 -11.95
C TYR A 5 3.58 -17.09 -12.56
N GLY A 6 2.97 -17.15 -13.75
CA GLY A 6 2.61 -18.42 -14.40
C GLY A 6 1.43 -19.15 -13.74
N THR A 7 0.98 -20.26 -14.34
CA THR A 7 -0.22 -21.00 -13.90
C THR A 7 -0.02 -21.79 -12.61
N GLY A 8 1.12 -22.45 -12.42
CA GLY A 8 1.42 -23.20 -11.19
C GLY A 8 1.43 -22.32 -9.93
N GLY A 9 2.06 -21.15 -9.99
CA GLY A 9 2.09 -20.20 -8.87
C GLY A 9 0.72 -19.61 -8.51
N ARG A 10 -0.30 -19.72 -9.37
CA ARG A 10 -1.65 -19.20 -9.08
C ARG A 10 -2.42 -20.06 -8.11
N LEU A 11 -2.23 -21.39 -8.14
CA LEU A 11 -2.95 -22.33 -7.28
C LEU A 11 -2.47 -22.18 -5.83
N ASP A 12 -1.19 -22.37 -5.57
CA ASP A 12 -0.59 -22.17 -4.25
C ASP A 12 -0.79 -20.72 -3.77
N GLY A 13 -0.72 -19.75 -4.70
CA GLY A 13 -1.02 -18.36 -4.40
C GLY A 13 -2.44 -18.13 -3.89
N TYR A 14 -3.43 -18.89 -4.36
CA TYR A 14 -4.81 -18.80 -3.85
C TYR A 14 -4.87 -19.25 -2.39
N GLU A 15 -4.29 -20.40 -2.06
CA GLU A 15 -4.28 -20.93 -0.70
C GLU A 15 -3.55 -19.99 0.27
N ILE A 16 -2.39 -19.46 -0.13
CA ILE A 16 -1.61 -18.48 0.64
C ILE A 16 -2.45 -17.23 0.95
N ARG A 17 -3.14 -16.68 -0.06
CA ARG A 17 -3.97 -15.46 0.13
C ARG A 17 -5.18 -15.74 1.01
N THR A 18 -5.84 -16.88 0.85
CA THR A 18 -6.96 -17.32 1.70
C THR A 18 -6.52 -17.43 3.16
N ALA A 19 -5.37 -18.07 3.41
CA ALA A 19 -4.81 -18.18 4.75
C ALA A 19 -4.45 -16.81 5.35
N ALA A 20 -3.94 -15.87 4.55
CA ALA A 20 -3.62 -14.52 5.00
C ALA A 20 -4.87 -13.74 5.46
N VAL A 21 -5.95 -13.78 4.67
CA VAL A 21 -7.23 -13.15 5.04
C VAL A 21 -7.81 -13.76 6.30
N ALA A 22 -7.83 -15.09 6.40
CA ALA A 22 -8.35 -15.81 7.56
C ALA A 22 -7.61 -15.49 8.87
N ARG A 23 -6.36 -15.05 8.79
CA ARG A 23 -5.50 -14.70 9.93
C ARG A 23 -5.33 -13.19 10.13
N SER A 24 -6.05 -12.36 9.36
CA SER A 24 -5.89 -10.91 9.36
C SER A 24 -4.45 -10.45 9.11
N VAL A 25 -3.70 -11.20 8.31
CA VAL A 25 -2.34 -10.84 7.89
C VAL A 25 -2.42 -10.08 6.57
N PRO A 26 -1.89 -8.84 6.48
CA PRO A 26 -1.84 -8.10 5.22
C PRO A 26 -1.11 -8.88 4.13
N CYS A 27 -1.72 -9.01 2.95
CA CYS A 27 -1.13 -9.71 1.81
C CYS A 27 -1.03 -8.81 0.58
N LEU A 28 0.20 -8.39 0.26
CA LEU A 28 0.50 -7.60 -0.95
C LEU A 28 0.72 -8.54 -2.13
N THR A 29 0.03 -8.29 -3.24
CA THR A 29 0.01 -9.18 -4.42
C THR A 29 0.83 -8.69 -5.61
N THR A 30 1.39 -7.48 -5.52
CA THR A 30 2.23 -6.87 -6.54
C THR A 30 3.51 -6.33 -5.92
N VAL A 31 4.56 -6.25 -6.74
CA VAL A 31 5.83 -5.62 -6.31
C VAL A 31 5.63 -4.12 -6.07
N GLN A 32 4.76 -3.48 -6.84
CA GLN A 32 4.40 -2.07 -6.70
C GLN A 32 3.72 -1.79 -5.36
N ALA A 33 2.81 -2.67 -4.92
CA ALA A 33 2.19 -2.54 -3.60
C ALA A 33 3.21 -2.73 -2.46
N LEU A 34 4.18 -3.64 -2.63
CA LEU A 34 5.29 -3.78 -1.70
C LEU A 34 6.13 -2.49 -1.63
N ALA A 35 6.50 -1.92 -2.78
CA ALA A 35 7.27 -0.67 -2.81
C ALA A 35 6.53 0.48 -2.12
N ALA A 36 5.22 0.63 -2.37
CA ALA A 36 4.40 1.64 -1.69
C ALA A 36 4.30 1.41 -0.18
N ALA A 37 4.18 0.15 0.26
CA ALA A 37 4.14 -0.19 1.69
C ALA A 37 5.46 0.16 2.39
N VAL A 38 6.61 -0.11 1.76
CA VAL A 38 7.93 0.28 2.29
C VAL A 38 8.03 1.79 2.43
N GLN A 39 7.66 2.55 1.39
CA GLN A 39 7.66 4.02 1.44
C GLN A 39 6.76 4.56 2.56
N GLY A 40 5.57 3.96 2.75
CA GLY A 40 4.67 4.31 3.84
C GLY A 40 5.28 4.03 5.22
N ILE A 41 5.91 2.87 5.41
CA ILE A 41 6.60 2.51 6.66
C ILE A 41 7.74 3.48 6.94
N ASP A 42 8.56 3.81 5.94
CA ASP A 42 9.66 4.76 6.09
C ASP A 42 9.15 6.16 6.46
N ALA A 43 8.06 6.61 5.84
CA ALA A 43 7.43 7.89 6.18
C ALA A 43 6.91 7.91 7.63
N LEU A 44 6.31 6.81 8.10
CA LEU A 44 5.85 6.67 9.49
C LEU A 44 7.01 6.62 10.49
N ASN A 45 8.12 5.98 10.13
CA ASN A 45 9.32 5.94 10.96
C ASN A 45 10.05 7.30 11.00
N GLY A 46 9.89 8.12 9.96
CA GLY A 46 10.55 9.42 9.81
C GLY A 46 9.99 10.56 10.67
N GLY A 47 8.83 10.39 11.32
CA GLY A 47 8.23 11.38 12.21
C GLY A 47 6.70 11.47 12.09
N ASP A 48 6.13 12.53 12.66
CA ASP A 48 4.68 12.69 12.75
C ASP A 48 4.02 12.98 11.39
N VAL A 49 2.95 12.24 11.12
CA VAL A 49 2.04 12.50 10.00
C VAL A 49 1.19 13.72 10.35
N GLY A 50 1.41 14.82 9.64
CA GLY A 50 0.60 16.03 9.78
C GLY A 50 -0.82 15.85 9.25
N VAL A 51 -1.76 16.61 9.81
CA VAL A 51 -3.14 16.70 9.32
C VAL A 51 -3.36 18.04 8.61
N ARG A 52 -4.21 18.05 7.59
CA ARG A 52 -4.64 19.26 6.88
C ARG A 52 -6.12 19.11 6.52
N SER A 53 -6.88 20.20 6.63
CA SER A 53 -8.26 20.21 6.17
C SER A 53 -8.34 20.11 4.64
N LEU A 54 -9.47 19.64 4.12
CA LEU A 54 -9.68 19.56 2.67
C LEU A 54 -9.68 20.97 2.02
N GLN A 55 -10.12 21.99 2.75
CA GLN A 55 -10.14 23.38 2.34
C GLN A 55 -8.72 23.92 2.13
N GLU A 56 -7.86 23.82 3.14
CA GLU A 56 -6.45 24.22 3.05
C GLU A 56 -5.70 23.42 1.97
N HIS A 57 -6.07 22.14 1.78
CA HIS A 57 -5.49 21.33 0.70
C HIS A 57 -5.89 21.85 -0.68
N ALA A 58 -7.16 22.18 -0.90
CA ALA A 58 -7.67 22.71 -2.16
C ALA A 58 -7.06 24.09 -2.50
N GLU A 59 -6.91 24.97 -1.51
CA GLU A 59 -6.25 26.26 -1.66
C GLU A 59 -4.79 26.09 -2.08
N HIS A 60 -4.05 25.20 -1.41
CA HIS A 60 -2.65 24.91 -1.74
C HIS A 60 -2.47 24.34 -3.16
N LEU A 61 -3.37 23.44 -3.60
CA LEU A 61 -3.33 22.91 -4.96
C LEU A 61 -3.65 23.98 -6.01
N THR A 62 -4.56 24.91 -5.71
CA THR A 62 -4.87 26.04 -6.60
C THR A 62 -3.67 26.97 -6.71
N ALA A 63 -3.08 27.37 -5.58
CA ALA A 63 -1.93 28.26 -5.55
C ALA A 63 -0.68 27.67 -6.24
N ALA A 64 -0.51 26.35 -6.25
CA ALA A 64 0.61 25.69 -6.94
C ALA A 64 0.45 25.60 -8.46
N ARG A 65 -0.71 25.96 -9.01
CA ARG A 65 -0.99 25.94 -10.46
C ARG A 65 -0.76 27.28 -11.15
N ASP A 66 -0.75 28.37 -10.38
CA ASP A 66 -0.50 29.74 -10.84
C ASP A 66 1.02 30.04 -10.81
#